data_AF-A0A946P5I8-F1
#
_entry.id   AF-A0A946P5I8-F1
#
_cell.length_a   1.000
_cell.length_b   1.000
_cell.length_c   1.000
_cell.angle_alpha   90.00
_cell.angle_beta   90.00
_cell.angle_gamma   90.00
#
_symmetry.space_group_name_H-M   'P 1'
#
loop_
_entity.id
_entity.type
_entity.pdbx_description
1 polymer ?
#
loop_
_entity_poly.entity_id
_entity_poly.type
_entity_poly.pdbx_seq_one_letter_code
_entity_poly.pdbx_strand_id
1 'polypeptide(L)'
;MIKLKTLFAGRPHWMNALMIFCAYMTFIYMPFDLFYKPVDQDAEVWFGYMLHGWAAKVTEPLHWLIYGAGFFGFLNMRRWMFPWAALYVVQVAIGMAVWPLLYSEAEWWMGALIGLPFAALAVMLWRAKSQFNGMVPEVIDVGQQDEKWPN
;
A
#
# COMPACT_ATOMS: atom_id res chain seq x y z
N MET A 1 20.55 -16.59 5.07
CA MET A 1 19.78 -16.25 3.85
C MET A 1 18.29 -16.43 4.14
N ILE A 2 17.52 -15.35 4.13
CA ILE A 2 16.05 -15.44 4.27
C ILE A 2 15.52 -16.13 3.00
N LYS A 3 14.82 -17.26 3.16
CA LYS A 3 14.23 -17.95 2.01
C LYS A 3 13.07 -17.10 1.49
N LEU A 4 13.00 -16.81 0.19
CA LEU A 4 11.94 -15.96 -0.38
C LEU A 4 10.53 -16.40 0.05
N LYS A 5 10.32 -17.72 0.21
CA LYS A 5 9.06 -18.31 0.71
C LYS A 5 8.64 -17.81 2.09
N THR A 6 9.57 -17.51 3.00
CA THR A 6 9.23 -17.00 4.34
C THR A 6 8.76 -15.55 4.31
N LEU A 7 9.14 -14.76 3.29
CA LEU A 7 8.67 -13.37 3.14
C LEU A 7 7.20 -13.28 2.71
N PHE A 8 6.63 -14.33 2.14
CA PHE A 8 5.23 -14.37 1.69
C PHE A 8 4.34 -15.29 2.54
N ALA A 9 4.93 -16.02 3.49
CA ALA A 9 4.22 -16.93 4.38
C ALA A 9 3.44 -16.17 5.48
N GLY A 10 2.40 -16.80 6.01
CA GLY A 10 1.63 -16.29 7.16
C GLY A 10 0.55 -15.27 6.84
N ARG A 11 0.54 -14.64 5.66
CA ARG A 11 -0.48 -13.66 5.25
C ARG A 11 -1.30 -14.09 4.03
N PRO A 12 -2.57 -13.66 3.92
CA PRO A 12 -3.39 -13.88 2.73
C PRO A 12 -2.74 -13.37 1.44
N HIS A 13 -3.01 -14.05 0.32
CA HIS A 13 -2.45 -13.68 -0.99
C HIS A 13 -2.80 -12.26 -1.45
N TRP A 14 -3.98 -11.73 -1.12
CA TRP A 14 -4.34 -10.37 -1.47
C TRP A 14 -3.48 -9.32 -0.72
N MET A 15 -3.09 -9.59 0.52
CA MET A 15 -2.16 -8.71 1.28
C MET A 15 -0.74 -8.81 0.73
N ASN A 16 -0.33 -9.99 0.26
CA ASN A 16 0.91 -10.15 -0.50
C ASN A 16 0.90 -9.26 -1.75
N ALA A 17 -0.20 -9.22 -2.50
CA ALA A 17 -0.32 -8.37 -3.68
C ALA A 17 -0.21 -6.88 -3.33
N LEU A 18 -0.88 -6.42 -2.26
CA LEU A 18 -0.75 -5.05 -1.78
C LEU A 18 0.68 -4.71 -1.35
N MET A 19 1.35 -5.63 -0.64
CA MET A 19 2.75 -5.44 -0.25
C MET A 19 3.67 -5.28 -1.47
N ILE A 20 3.52 -6.14 -2.48
CA ILE A 20 4.30 -6.07 -3.71
C ILE A 20 4.00 -4.77 -4.46
N PHE A 21 2.73 -4.38 -4.55
CA PHE A 21 2.33 -3.11 -5.14
C PHE A 21 3.01 -1.93 -4.43
N CYS A 22 2.96 -1.87 -3.10
CA CYS A 22 3.67 -0.86 -2.33
C CYS A 22 5.18 -0.90 -2.58
N ALA A 23 5.79 -2.09 -2.63
CA ALA A 23 7.22 -2.22 -2.92
C ALA A 23 7.59 -1.67 -4.30
N TYR A 24 6.82 -2.01 -5.33
CA TYR A 24 6.99 -1.49 -6.68
C TYR A 24 6.88 0.03 -6.71
N MET A 25 5.84 0.58 -6.07
CA MET A 25 5.65 2.04 -6.01
C MET A 25 6.83 2.72 -5.30
N THR A 26 7.29 2.18 -4.18
CA THR A 26 8.38 2.77 -3.38
C THR A 26 9.74 2.68 -4.05
N PHE A 27 10.10 1.57 -4.66
CA PHE A 27 11.48 1.35 -5.13
C PHE A 27 11.68 1.57 -6.62
N ILE A 28 10.60 1.58 -7.41
CA ILE A 28 10.69 1.65 -8.88
C ILE A 28 9.96 2.89 -9.39
N TYR A 29 8.65 2.98 -9.15
CA TYR A 29 7.83 4.04 -9.76
C TYR A 29 8.13 5.43 -9.17
N MET A 30 7.98 5.63 -7.86
CA MET A 30 8.15 6.94 -7.25
C MET A 30 9.57 7.49 -7.36
N PRO A 31 10.66 6.71 -7.27
CA PRO A 31 11.99 7.23 -7.55
C PRO A 31 12.15 7.71 -9.00
N PHE A 32 11.54 7.03 -9.96
CA PHE A 32 11.50 7.52 -11.34
C PHE A 32 10.72 8.83 -11.44
N ASP A 33 9.52 8.88 -10.85
CA ASP A 33 8.65 10.06 -10.82
C ASP A 33 9.37 11.26 -10.18
N LEU A 34 9.96 11.08 -9.00
CA LEU A 34 10.64 12.13 -8.23
C LEU A 34 11.90 12.66 -8.91
N PHE A 35 12.76 11.78 -9.43
CA PHE A 35 14.12 12.15 -9.84
C PHE A 35 14.31 12.32 -11.34
N TYR A 36 13.49 11.68 -12.17
CA TYR A 36 13.69 11.67 -13.62
C TYR A 36 12.60 12.41 -14.39
N LYS A 37 11.37 12.44 -13.87
CA LYS A 37 10.26 13.06 -14.57
C LYS A 37 10.31 14.60 -14.47
N PRO A 38 10.19 15.31 -15.59
CA PRO A 38 10.11 16.76 -15.62
C PRO A 38 8.86 17.31 -14.91
N VAL A 39 9.03 18.45 -14.22
CA VAL A 39 7.97 19.08 -13.42
C VAL A 39 6.73 19.45 -14.23
N ASP A 40 6.89 19.87 -15.48
CA ASP A 40 5.79 20.21 -16.39
C ASP A 40 4.91 19.00 -16.76
N GLN A 41 5.40 17.79 -16.54
CA GLN A 41 4.66 16.55 -16.76
C GLN A 41 4.10 15.97 -15.46
N ASP A 42 4.37 16.60 -14.32
CA ASP A 42 3.92 16.10 -13.02
C ASP A 42 2.44 16.36 -12.81
N ALA A 43 1.75 15.28 -12.47
CA ALA A 43 0.34 15.25 -12.15
C ALA A 43 0.14 14.29 -10.99
N GLU A 44 -0.43 14.80 -9.90
CA GLU A 44 -0.72 14.01 -8.70
C GLU A 44 -2.18 14.14 -8.32
N VAL A 45 -2.80 13.04 -7.90
CA VAL A 45 -4.23 13.01 -7.57
C VAL A 45 -4.42 12.87 -6.07
N TRP A 46 -5.09 13.85 -5.47
CA TRP A 46 -5.47 13.85 -4.06
C TRP A 46 -6.99 13.97 -3.95
N PHE A 47 -7.65 12.96 -3.39
CA PHE A 47 -9.12 12.94 -3.22
C PHE A 47 -9.89 13.16 -4.54
N GLY A 48 -9.28 12.80 -5.67
CA GLY A 48 -9.86 13.01 -7.00
C GLY A 48 -9.52 14.36 -7.64
N TYR A 49 -8.87 15.28 -6.93
CA TYR A 49 -8.34 16.51 -7.52
C TYR A 49 -6.94 16.31 -8.07
N MET A 50 -6.73 16.70 -9.33
CA MET A 50 -5.44 16.61 -10.01
C MET A 50 -4.62 17.90 -9.83
N LEU A 51 -3.55 17.81 -9.06
CA LEU A 51 -2.50 18.82 -8.96
C LEU A 51 -1.54 18.67 -10.14
N HIS A 52 -0.94 19.79 -10.57
CA HIS A 52 0.04 19.79 -11.66
C HIS A 52 1.30 20.56 -11.28
N GLY A 53 2.40 20.29 -11.99
CA GLY A 53 3.61 21.09 -11.86
C GLY A 53 4.24 20.96 -10.49
N TRP A 54 4.73 22.09 -9.97
CA TRP A 54 5.35 22.14 -8.64
C TRP A 54 4.43 21.72 -7.50
N ALA A 55 3.13 21.94 -7.62
CA ALA A 55 2.18 21.51 -6.59
C ALA A 55 2.14 19.99 -6.48
N ALA A 56 2.14 19.29 -7.62
CA ALA A 56 2.28 17.83 -7.68
C ALA A 56 3.66 17.38 -7.17
N LYS A 57 4.73 18.05 -7.62
CA LYS A 57 6.11 17.70 -7.26
C LYS A 57 6.41 17.77 -5.76
N VAL A 58 5.79 18.70 -5.05
CA VAL A 58 5.95 18.83 -3.59
C VAL A 58 5.18 17.76 -2.82
N THR A 59 4.09 17.23 -3.38
CA THR A 59 3.29 16.17 -2.75
C THR A 59 3.76 14.76 -3.12
N GLU A 60 4.57 14.59 -4.17
CA GLU A 60 5.20 13.31 -4.54
C GLU A 60 6.01 12.66 -3.41
N PRO A 61 6.87 13.37 -2.66
CA PRO A 61 7.57 12.78 -1.52
C PRO A 61 6.61 12.23 -0.46
N LEU A 62 5.45 12.87 -0.27
CA LEU A 62 4.43 12.38 0.66
C LEU A 62 3.81 11.06 0.16
N HIS A 63 3.45 10.99 -1.13
CA HIS A 63 2.97 9.73 -1.73
C HIS A 63 4.03 8.63 -1.63
N TRP A 64 5.29 8.96 -1.86
CA TRP A 64 6.39 8.01 -1.74
C TRP A 64 6.52 7.44 -0.32
N LEU A 65 6.42 8.30 0.69
CA LEU A 65 6.42 7.89 2.10
C LEU A 65 5.22 7.02 2.45
N ILE A 66 4.02 7.32 1.92
CA ILE A 66 2.83 6.49 2.13
C ILE A 66 3.06 5.07 1.57
N TYR A 67 3.59 4.94 0.36
CA TYR A 67 3.89 3.63 -0.21
C TYR A 67 4.99 2.90 0.58
N GLY A 68 6.02 3.62 1.03
CA GLY A 68 7.11 3.04 1.82
C GLY A 68 6.62 2.53 3.18
N ALA A 69 5.79 3.32 3.85
CA ALA A 69 5.11 2.91 5.07
C ALA A 69 4.19 1.71 4.79
N GLY A 70 3.49 1.70 3.65
CA GLY A 70 2.65 0.59 3.24
C GLY A 70 3.42 -0.72 3.06
N PHE A 71 4.54 -0.67 2.33
CA PHE A 71 5.42 -1.81 2.15
C PHE A 71 5.94 -2.34 3.49
N PHE A 72 6.51 -1.46 4.33
CA PHE A 72 7.03 -1.83 5.63
C PHE A 72 5.94 -2.37 6.58
N GLY A 73 4.77 -1.75 6.55
CA GLY A 73 3.61 -2.10 7.36
C GLY A 73 3.05 -3.48 7.02
N PHE A 74 2.91 -3.80 5.73
CA PHE A 74 2.49 -5.14 5.28
C PHE A 74 3.59 -6.19 5.45
N LEU A 75 4.85 -5.84 5.21
CA LEU A 75 5.97 -6.77 5.38
C LEU A 75 6.09 -7.26 6.82
N ASN A 76 5.94 -6.36 7.79
CA ASN A 76 6.06 -6.64 9.22
C ASN A 76 4.70 -6.82 9.90
N MET A 77 3.60 -6.84 9.14
CA MET A 77 2.22 -6.98 9.62
C MET A 77 1.91 -6.10 10.84
N ARG A 78 2.34 -4.83 10.81
CA ARG A 78 2.27 -3.92 11.97
C ARG A 78 0.82 -3.56 12.29
N ARG A 79 0.48 -3.48 13.58
CA ARG A 79 -0.87 -3.12 14.06
C ARG A 79 -1.39 -1.76 13.59
N TRP A 80 -0.50 -0.79 13.36
CA TRP A 80 -0.90 0.51 12.83
C TRP A 80 -1.26 0.47 11.34
N MET A 81 -0.87 -0.58 10.61
CA MET A 81 -1.07 -0.63 9.17
C MET A 81 -2.55 -0.76 8.79
N PHE A 82 -3.35 -1.53 9.54
CA PHE A 82 -4.75 -1.75 9.17
C PHE A 82 -5.61 -0.46 9.12
N PRO A 83 -5.57 0.48 10.10
CA PRO A 83 -6.40 1.67 10.03
C PRO A 83 -5.92 2.63 8.95
N TRP A 84 -4.59 2.80 8.81
CA TRP A 84 -4.01 3.74 7.84
C TRP A 84 -4.16 3.26 6.40
N ALA A 85 -3.97 1.96 6.15
CA ALA A 85 -4.20 1.36 4.83
C ALA A 85 -5.68 1.45 4.44
N ALA A 86 -6.60 1.14 5.37
CA ALA A 86 -8.03 1.28 5.11
C ALA A 86 -8.39 2.74 4.80
N LEU A 87 -7.90 3.70 5.59
CA LEU A 87 -8.16 5.13 5.37
C LEU A 87 -7.64 5.62 4.02
N TYR A 88 -6.42 5.24 3.65
CA TYR A 88 -5.85 5.58 2.34
C TYR A 88 -6.67 5.01 1.19
N VAL A 89 -7.10 3.74 1.29
CA VAL A 89 -7.93 3.13 0.25
C VAL A 89 -9.32 3.77 0.17
N VAL A 90 -9.89 4.25 1.28
CA VAL A 90 -11.13 5.07 1.26
C VAL A 90 -10.89 6.38 0.50
N GLN A 91 -9.78 7.07 0.73
CA GLN A 91 -9.42 8.27 -0.04
C GLN A 91 -9.34 7.96 -1.54
N VAL A 92 -8.72 6.85 -1.94
CA VAL A 92 -8.67 6.40 -3.34
C VAL A 92 -10.07 6.13 -3.89
N ALA A 93 -10.93 5.46 -3.13
CA ALA A 93 -12.32 5.18 -3.53
C ALA A 93 -13.12 6.49 -3.76
N ILE A 94 -12.95 7.48 -2.88
CA ILE A 94 -13.53 8.82 -3.05
C ILE A 94 -12.97 9.46 -4.32
N GLY A 95 -11.66 9.39 -4.54
CA GLY A 95 -11.03 9.94 -5.75
C GLY A 95 -11.62 9.35 -7.03
N MET A 96 -11.82 8.04 -7.07
CA MET A 96 -12.45 7.36 -8.22
C MET A 96 -13.91 7.75 -8.43
N ALA A 97 -14.64 8.04 -7.35
CA ALA A 97 -16.02 8.51 -7.44
C ALA A 97 -16.14 9.97 -7.90
N VAL A 98 -15.22 10.81 -7.47
CA VAL A 98 -15.21 12.25 -7.75
C VAL A 98 -14.60 12.57 -9.12
N TRP A 99 -13.60 11.80 -9.57
CA TRP A 99 -12.89 12.05 -10.81
C TRP A 99 -13.80 12.25 -12.04
N PRO A 100 -14.78 11.37 -12.32
CA PRO A 100 -15.58 11.47 -13.53
C PRO A 100 -16.50 12.71 -13.52
N LEU A 101 -16.87 13.18 -12.32
CA LEU A 101 -17.65 14.41 -12.12
C LEU A 101 -16.83 15.67 -12.43
N LEU A 102 -15.54 15.65 -12.12
CA LEU A 102 -14.65 16.79 -12.31
C LEU A 102 -14.07 16.86 -13.73
N TYR A 103 -13.79 15.72 -14.37
CA TYR A 103 -12.94 15.68 -15.56
C TYR A 103 -13.51 14.92 -16.76
N SER A 104 -14.64 14.22 -16.65
CA SER A 104 -15.11 13.33 -17.72
C SER A 104 -16.57 13.53 -18.14
N GLU A 105 -17.24 14.57 -17.62
CA GLU A 105 -18.69 14.81 -17.81
C GLU A 105 -19.55 13.55 -17.64
N ALA A 106 -19.06 12.58 -16.87
CA ALA A 106 -19.70 11.29 -16.73
C ALA A 106 -20.74 11.33 -15.60
N GLU A 107 -21.73 10.45 -15.69
CA GLU A 107 -22.75 10.35 -14.66
C GLU A 107 -22.14 9.86 -13.32
N TRP A 108 -22.66 10.40 -12.22
CA TRP A 108 -22.16 10.13 -10.86
C TRP A 108 -22.10 8.65 -10.48
N TRP A 109 -23.00 7.82 -11.04
CA TRP A 109 -23.04 6.39 -10.74
C TRP A 109 -21.89 5.62 -11.40
N MET A 110 -21.31 6.13 -12.50
CA MET A 110 -20.14 5.52 -13.13
C MET A 110 -18.92 5.64 -12.21
N GLY A 111 -18.72 6.82 -11.62
CA GLY A 111 -17.69 7.03 -10.59
C GLY A 111 -17.92 6.14 -9.37
N ALA A 112 -19.17 6.03 -8.91
CA ALA A 112 -19.50 5.12 -7.81
C ALA A 112 -19.16 3.66 -8.16
N LEU A 113 -19.49 3.21 -9.37
CA LEU A 113 -19.21 1.86 -9.86
C LEU A 113 -17.69 1.57 -9.91
N ILE A 114 -16.88 2.53 -10.36
CA ILE A 114 -15.41 2.41 -10.40
C ILE A 114 -14.81 2.46 -8.98
N GLY A 115 -15.39 3.23 -8.07
CA GLY A 115 -14.97 3.32 -6.66
C GLY A 115 -15.29 2.07 -5.84
N LEU A 116 -16.30 1.28 -6.23
CA LEU A 116 -16.77 0.11 -5.47
C LEU A 116 -15.68 -0.93 -5.15
N PRO A 117 -14.82 -1.37 -6.09
CA PRO A 117 -13.72 -2.28 -5.78
C PRO A 117 -12.77 -1.75 -4.69
N PHE A 118 -12.49 -0.45 -4.70
CA PHE A 118 -11.64 0.19 -3.69
C PHE A 118 -12.36 0.29 -2.34
N ALA A 119 -13.65 0.65 -2.33
CA ALA A 119 -14.45 0.65 -1.12
C ALA A 119 -14.52 -0.77 -0.49
N ALA A 120 -14.70 -1.81 -1.32
CA ALA A 120 -14.67 -3.19 -0.88
C ALA A 120 -13.30 -3.56 -0.28
N LEU A 121 -12.20 -3.16 -0.93
CA LEU A 121 -10.85 -3.37 -0.41
C LEU A 121 -10.62 -2.65 0.93
N ALA A 122 -11.12 -1.43 1.10
CA ALA A 122 -11.06 -0.71 2.37
C ALA A 122 -11.79 -1.44 3.49
N VAL A 123 -12.99 -1.97 3.21
CA VAL A 123 -13.75 -2.80 4.16
C VAL A 123 -12.99 -4.09 4.48
N MET A 124 -12.39 -4.74 3.49
CA MET A 124 -11.54 -5.93 3.70
C MET A 124 -10.34 -5.62 4.61
N LEU A 125 -9.64 -4.51 4.37
CA LEU A 125 -8.53 -4.05 5.22
C LEU A 125 -8.98 -3.76 6.65
N TRP A 126 -10.13 -3.11 6.82
CA TRP A 126 -10.69 -2.82 8.14
C TRP A 126 -11.03 -4.10 8.91
N ARG A 127 -11.65 -5.08 8.24
CA ARG A 127 -12.00 -6.38 8.81
C ARG A 127 -10.79 -7.27 9.08
N ALA A 128 -9.69 -7.07 8.35
CA ALA A 128 -8.43 -7.80 8.52
C ALA A 128 -7.63 -7.37 9.77
N LYS A 129 -8.16 -6.47 10.61
CA LYS A 129 -7.53 -6.01 11.87
C LYS A 129 -6.90 -7.13 12.71
N SER A 130 -7.57 -8.28 12.84
CA SER A 130 -7.06 -9.41 13.63
C SER A 130 -5.78 -10.01 13.03
N GLN A 131 -5.59 -9.93 11.72
CA GLN A 131 -4.41 -10.47 11.02
C GLN A 131 -3.15 -9.63 11.27
N PHE A 132 -3.31 -8.32 11.55
CA PHE A 132 -2.22 -7.43 11.95
C PHE A 132 -1.88 -7.51 13.45
N ASN A 133 -2.65 -8.27 14.24
CA ASN A 133 -2.40 -8.44 15.68
C ASN A 133 -1.53 -9.66 16.02
N GLY A 134 -1.40 -10.63 15.10
CA GLY A 134 -0.89 -11.98 15.39
C GLY A 134 0.42 -12.38 14.69
N MET A 135 1.11 -11.48 13.99
CA MET A 135 2.40 -11.80 13.35
C MET A 135 3.44 -10.72 13.65
N VAL A 136 3.77 -10.58 14.92
CA VAL A 136 5.19 -10.47 15.24
C VAL A 136 5.69 -11.90 15.04
N PRO A 137 6.64 -12.19 14.14
CA PRO A 137 7.44 -13.38 14.33
C PRO A 137 8.04 -13.16 15.72
N GLU A 138 7.47 -13.83 16.72
CA GLU A 138 8.26 -14.29 17.85
C GLU A 138 9.53 -14.78 17.18
N VAL A 139 10.61 -14.04 17.42
CA VAL A 139 11.94 -14.35 16.91
C VAL A 139 12.02 -15.86 17.08
N ILE A 140 12.07 -16.59 15.96
CA ILE A 140 12.33 -18.01 16.03
C ILE A 140 13.63 -18.04 16.80
N ASP A 141 13.52 -18.42 18.07
CA ASP A 141 14.66 -18.68 18.91
C ASP A 141 15.30 -19.86 18.22
N VAL A 142 16.28 -19.56 17.36
CA VAL A 142 17.23 -20.53 16.85
C VAL A 142 18.19 -20.82 18.01
N GLY A 143 17.60 -21.25 19.12
CA GLY A 143 18.23 -21.70 20.34
C GLY A 143 17.88 -23.17 20.46
N GLN A 144 18.91 -24.00 20.37
CA GLN A 144 18.93 -25.42 20.70
C GLN A 144 18.22 -26.37 19.73
N GLN A 145 18.98 -26.83 18.74
CA GLN A 145 19.01 -28.27 18.43
C GLN A 145 20.45 -28.77 18.58
N ASP A 146 20.72 -29.27 19.80
CA ASP A 146 21.39 -30.54 20.06
C ASP A 146 22.67 -30.85 19.28
N GLU A 147 23.79 -30.30 19.76
CA GLU A 147 25.10 -30.93 19.56
C GLU A 147 25.39 -31.90 20.72
N LYS A 148 24.65 -33.01 20.75
CA LYS A 148 25.07 -34.22 21.48
C LYS A 148 25.77 -35.14 20.51
N TRP A 149 27.10 -35.06 20.47
CA TRP A 149 27.94 -36.08 19.87
C TRP A 149 27.83 -37.39 20.67
N PRO A 150 27.51 -38.53 20.04
CA PRO A 150 27.69 -39.82 20.69
C PRO A 150 29.19 -40.13 20.80
N ASN A 151 29.56 -40.72 21.95
CA ASN A 151 30.92 -41.04 22.40
C ASN A 151 31.78 -41.79 21.39
#